data_AF-A0A953ZX95-F1
#
_entry.id   AF-A0A953ZX95-F1
#
_cell.length_a   1.000
_cell.length_b   1.000
_cell.length_c   1.000
_cell.angle_alpha   90.00
_cell.angle_beta   90.00
_cell.angle_gamma   90.00
#
_symmetry.space_group_name_H-M   'P 1'
#
loop_
_entity.id
_entity.type
_entity.pdbx_description
1 polymer ?
#
loop_
_entity_poly.entity_id
_entity_poly.type
_entity_poly.pdbx_seq_one_letter_code
_entity_poly.pdbx_strand_id
1 'polypeptide(L)'
;MRSKAALIGTLWGALAGGLAVLLADPQQPPRPRLHTTPWSISKEEGTAVTPQRSLELPMRYGDFDLDCRVVLPRGGELDLVFRKVEYWAPGGGEQLEYFHSRFAVLRMSTHRDGPGFLDREAALFDDVGGVRVGSGEPGASLHLECRGRQVRGVVNGQVLAPCTTQDEFGNLAVISRGGSARVLDFKIQPWPPRSAWPAYAIGALIGAVGGLLLALCGASAWSGFAALLLVVGGSWLGANSVLVHLSAAIDPLRIAVLACGLCAAPAAFLLALPWPRPLLRVPLALLLGAAAAVVLLEWATRQLADELAPFEDERMDVYFGKESGTAPFDALTGMLRCSFAVHTLPVEGERYDVLLLGGGGMFDDRELDKNAVAKLPALVKRKLGVDRKRQISCAAIPTKLSHVYQQLLLFRRFYRQYRPRVVVMGISGEEAETYLRLPARRLAAEASRGIKHSGLWLRDLWGVREVAKEPVQTPAELRLTLDELLAECRKIDSKLLLAVEAALPPGHWEVVQAFAAAHQLRVVQGFDLDKRTFPIDDLAAAVAALLGK
;
A
#
# COMPACT_ATOMS: atom_id res chain seq x y z
N MET A 1 5.77 59.72 3.23
CA MET A 1 5.98 58.46 2.47
C MET A 1 6.25 57.25 3.37
N ARG A 2 6.98 57.38 4.50
CA ARG A 2 7.31 56.26 5.42
C ARG A 2 6.11 55.53 6.05
N SER A 3 5.01 56.23 6.38
CA SER A 3 3.82 55.60 6.97
C SER A 3 3.01 54.76 5.97
N LYS A 4 2.98 55.13 4.69
CA LYS A 4 2.22 54.40 3.65
C LYS A 4 2.88 53.06 3.30
N ALA A 5 4.21 53.00 3.23
CA ALA A 5 4.94 51.76 2.94
C ALA A 5 4.82 50.73 4.07
N ALA A 6 4.87 51.19 5.33
CA ALA A 6 4.63 50.34 6.50
C ALA A 6 3.21 49.79 6.51
N LEU A 7 2.20 50.63 6.27
CA LEU A 7 0.79 50.20 6.21
C LEU A 7 0.55 49.16 5.11
N ILE A 8 1.14 49.36 3.93
CA ILE A 8 1.05 48.44 2.79
C ILE A 8 1.72 47.10 3.14
N GLY A 9 2.91 47.11 3.74
CA GLY A 9 3.61 45.89 4.17
C GLY A 9 2.82 45.07 5.21
N THR A 10 2.23 45.73 6.21
CA THR A 10 1.39 45.07 7.22
C THR A 10 0.10 44.53 6.61
N LEU A 11 -0.53 45.27 5.70
CA LEU A 11 -1.72 44.82 4.97
C LEU A 11 -1.43 43.60 4.09
N TRP A 12 -0.30 43.58 3.38
CA TRP A 12 0.11 42.43 2.57
C TRP A 12 0.47 41.22 3.43
N GLY A 13 1.15 41.41 4.57
CA GLY A 13 1.43 40.32 5.51
C GLY A 13 0.16 39.72 6.11
N ALA A 14 -0.80 40.58 6.50
CA ALA A 14 -2.09 40.15 7.01
C ALA A 14 -2.96 39.48 5.93
N LEU A 15 -2.95 40.00 4.69
CA LEU A 15 -3.64 39.40 3.56
C LEU A 15 -3.02 38.06 3.17
N ALA A 16 -1.70 37.92 3.13
CA ALA A 16 -1.03 36.66 2.86
C ALA A 16 -1.31 35.61 3.94
N GLY A 17 -1.28 36.01 5.22
CA GLY A 17 -1.68 35.15 6.33
C GLY A 17 -3.15 34.74 6.28
N GLY A 18 -4.05 35.69 5.98
CA GLY A 18 -5.48 35.44 5.81
C GLY A 18 -5.79 34.54 4.60
N LEU A 19 -5.10 34.75 3.47
CA LEU A 19 -5.21 33.90 2.29
C LEU A 19 -4.68 32.49 2.57
N ALA A 20 -3.58 32.35 3.30
CA ALA A 20 -3.04 31.04 3.70
C ALA A 20 -4.03 30.28 4.60
N VAL A 21 -4.75 30.96 5.49
CA VAL A 21 -5.81 30.37 6.33
C VAL A 21 -7.06 30.04 5.51
N LEU A 22 -7.47 30.90 4.57
CA LEU A 22 -8.64 30.67 3.70
C LEU A 22 -8.39 29.58 2.63
N LEU A 23 -7.16 29.47 2.14
CA LEU A 23 -6.73 28.42 1.20
C LEU A 23 -6.42 27.09 1.91
N ALA A 24 -6.34 27.08 3.23
CA ALA A 24 -6.06 25.87 4.00
C ALA A 24 -7.24 24.87 4.01
N ASP A 25 -8.50 25.28 3.81
CA ASP A 25 -9.58 24.35 3.44
C ASP A 25 -10.90 25.02 3.02
N PRO A 26 -11.44 24.71 1.81
CA PRO A 26 -12.78 24.09 1.79
C PRO A 26 -12.97 23.00 0.71
N GLN A 27 -11.89 22.56 0.03
CA GLN A 27 -11.96 21.54 -1.03
C GLN A 27 -11.01 20.37 -0.78
N GLN A 28 -10.72 20.03 0.48
CA GLN A 28 -10.20 18.69 0.73
C GLN A 28 -11.22 17.66 0.23
N PRO A 29 -10.79 16.65 -0.55
CA PRO A 29 -11.66 15.49 -0.79
C PRO A 29 -12.16 15.01 0.58
N PRO A 30 -13.43 14.59 0.70
CA PRO A 30 -14.04 14.28 1.98
C PRO A 30 -13.11 13.36 2.76
N ARG A 31 -12.54 13.87 3.86
CA ARG A 31 -11.63 13.08 4.68
C ARG A 31 -12.36 11.78 5.05
N PRO A 32 -11.66 10.63 4.99
CA PRO A 32 -12.27 9.38 5.40
C PRO A 32 -12.82 9.55 6.81
N ARG A 33 -14.07 9.12 7.04
CA ARG A 33 -14.69 9.23 8.37
C ARG A 33 -13.85 8.43 9.36
N LEU A 34 -13.23 9.13 10.31
CA LEU A 34 -12.43 8.53 11.37
C LEU A 34 -13.32 8.22 12.57
N HIS A 35 -13.07 7.07 13.17
CA HIS A 35 -13.70 6.66 14.42
C HIS A 35 -13.02 7.39 15.58
N THR A 36 -13.82 8.10 16.38
CA THR A 36 -13.34 8.95 17.48
C THR A 36 -13.77 8.46 18.85
N THR A 37 -14.60 7.41 18.92
CA THR A 37 -15.06 6.82 20.17
C THR A 37 -14.16 5.67 20.62
N PRO A 38 -13.90 5.53 21.93
CA PRO A 38 -13.18 4.38 22.46
C PRO A 38 -13.85 3.07 22.06
N TRP A 39 -13.03 2.06 21.78
CA TRP A 39 -13.51 0.72 21.44
C TRP A 39 -12.76 -0.31 22.27
N SER A 40 -13.46 -1.33 22.77
CA SER A 40 -12.82 -2.40 23.53
C SER A 40 -13.49 -3.76 23.37
N ILE A 41 -12.67 -4.81 23.47
CA ILE A 41 -13.11 -6.19 23.68
C ILE A 41 -12.49 -6.68 24.99
N SER A 42 -13.35 -6.96 25.96
CA SER A 42 -12.99 -7.57 27.24
C SER A 42 -13.80 -8.86 27.39
N LYS A 43 -13.25 -9.98 26.94
CA LYS A 43 -13.78 -11.32 27.21
C LYS A 43 -12.83 -12.02 28.16
N GLU A 44 -13.34 -12.67 29.19
CA GLU A 44 -12.53 -13.39 30.19
C GLU A 44 -11.60 -14.43 29.53
N GLU A 45 -12.09 -15.15 28.52
CA GLU A 45 -11.30 -16.13 27.76
C GLU A 45 -10.45 -15.52 26.63
N GLY A 46 -10.64 -14.23 26.34
CA GLY A 46 -10.07 -13.54 25.19
C GLY A 46 -10.77 -13.82 23.86
N THR A 47 -10.32 -13.13 22.82
CA THR A 47 -10.74 -13.39 21.44
C THR A 47 -9.70 -14.27 20.77
N ALA A 48 -10.10 -15.46 20.34
CA ALA A 48 -9.23 -16.35 19.58
C ALA A 48 -8.99 -15.79 18.17
N VAL A 49 -7.73 -15.69 17.79
CA VAL A 49 -7.26 -15.36 16.44
C VAL A 49 -6.53 -16.59 15.92
N THR A 50 -7.01 -17.14 14.81
CA THR A 50 -6.49 -18.39 14.26
C THR A 50 -5.75 -18.11 12.96
N PRO A 51 -4.81 -18.96 12.52
CA PRO A 51 -4.18 -18.81 11.21
C PRO A 51 -5.17 -18.77 10.04
N GLN A 52 -6.38 -19.29 10.26
CA GLN A 52 -7.48 -19.30 9.32
C GLN A 52 -8.25 -17.98 9.30
N ARG A 53 -8.31 -17.25 10.41
CA ARG A 53 -9.19 -16.10 10.57
C ARG A 53 -8.48 -14.93 11.24
N SER A 54 -8.28 -13.87 10.46
CA SER A 54 -7.89 -12.55 10.95
C SER A 54 -9.02 -11.94 11.81
N LEU A 55 -8.64 -11.19 12.84
CA LEU A 55 -9.53 -10.27 13.53
C LEU A 55 -9.39 -8.90 12.89
N GLU A 56 -10.32 -8.53 12.04
CA GLU A 56 -10.32 -7.23 11.36
C GLU A 56 -11.24 -6.23 12.06
N LEU A 57 -10.73 -5.02 12.25
CA LEU A 57 -11.45 -3.89 12.81
C LEU A 57 -11.78 -2.93 11.66
N PRO A 58 -13.04 -2.88 11.19
CA PRO A 58 -13.41 -2.10 10.01
C PRO A 58 -13.39 -0.58 10.26
N MET A 59 -13.17 -0.17 11.51
CA MET A 59 -13.10 1.23 11.93
C MET A 59 -11.74 1.84 11.59
N ARG A 60 -11.76 3.01 10.96
CA ARG A 60 -10.56 3.80 10.64
C ARG A 60 -10.21 4.69 11.82
N TYR A 61 -8.98 4.61 12.31
CA TYR A 61 -8.50 5.48 13.38
C TYR A 61 -7.40 6.43 12.88
N GLY A 62 -7.44 7.68 13.35
CA GLY A 62 -6.35 8.67 13.21
C GLY A 62 -5.35 8.51 14.35
N ASP A 63 -5.14 9.51 15.20
CA ASP A 63 -4.32 9.31 16.40
C ASP A 63 -5.05 8.38 17.40
N PHE A 64 -4.35 7.39 17.95
CA PHE A 64 -4.92 6.48 18.96
C PHE A 64 -3.84 5.85 19.84
N ASP A 65 -4.24 5.40 21.02
CA ASP A 65 -3.49 4.45 21.83
C ASP A 65 -4.16 3.09 21.77
N LEU A 66 -3.37 2.02 21.72
CA LEU A 66 -3.85 0.65 21.76
C LEU A 66 -3.18 -0.08 22.91
N ASP A 67 -4.00 -0.76 23.70
CA ASP A 67 -3.58 -1.63 24.78
C ASP A 67 -4.18 -3.01 24.59
N CYS A 68 -3.37 -4.06 24.69
CA CYS A 68 -3.88 -5.43 24.77
C CYS A 68 -2.87 -6.37 25.43
N ARG A 69 -3.33 -7.58 25.76
CA ARG A 69 -2.46 -8.71 26.11
C ARG A 69 -2.62 -9.82 25.09
N VAL A 70 -1.52 -10.46 24.70
CA VAL A 70 -1.51 -11.50 23.68
C VAL A 70 -0.90 -12.78 24.23
N VAL A 71 -1.63 -13.88 24.12
CA VAL A 71 -1.16 -15.23 24.44
C VAL A 71 -0.85 -15.95 23.14
N LEU A 72 0.42 -16.33 22.95
CA LEU A 72 0.88 -17.06 21.76
C LEU A 72 1.23 -18.51 22.09
N PRO A 73 0.96 -19.46 21.17
CA PRO A 73 1.40 -20.84 21.33
C PRO A 73 2.90 -20.95 21.06
N ARG A 74 3.51 -22.07 21.45
CA ARG A 74 4.92 -22.35 21.13
C ARG A 74 5.10 -22.44 19.62
N GLY A 75 6.03 -21.67 19.07
CA GLY A 75 6.24 -21.57 17.61
C GLY A 75 5.27 -20.61 16.92
N GLY A 76 4.32 -20.01 17.66
CA GLY A 76 3.38 -19.04 17.15
C GLY A 76 3.97 -17.65 16.98
N GLU A 77 3.37 -16.91 16.05
CA GLU A 77 3.58 -15.48 15.82
C GLU A 77 2.23 -14.77 15.73
N LEU A 78 2.26 -13.47 15.97
CA LEU A 78 1.11 -12.60 15.76
C LEU A 78 1.55 -11.27 15.19
N ASP A 79 0.88 -10.88 14.11
CA ASP A 79 1.01 -9.57 13.51
C ASP A 79 -0.18 -8.71 13.95
N LEU A 80 0.14 -7.57 14.53
CA LEU A 80 -0.77 -6.45 14.57
C LEU A 80 -0.51 -5.59 13.33
N VAL A 81 -1.44 -5.61 12.38
CA VAL A 81 -1.44 -4.74 11.21
C VAL A 81 -2.18 -3.46 11.58
N PHE A 82 -1.54 -2.31 11.38
CA PHE A 82 -2.10 -1.00 11.70
C PHE A 82 -1.83 -0.03 10.55
N ARG A 83 -2.56 1.10 10.55
CA ARG A 83 -2.61 2.04 9.41
C ARG A 83 -2.95 1.32 8.10
N LYS A 84 -3.81 0.30 8.18
CA LYS A 84 -4.26 -0.47 7.02
C LYS A 84 -5.19 0.40 6.18
N VAL A 85 -4.70 0.89 5.05
CA VAL A 85 -5.47 1.64 4.07
C VAL A 85 -5.76 0.74 2.88
N GLU A 86 -7.03 0.37 2.77
CA GLU A 86 -7.62 -0.24 1.59
C GLU A 86 -8.43 0.87 0.91
N TYR A 87 -8.10 1.20 -0.33
CA TYR A 87 -8.85 2.23 -1.04
C TYR A 87 -10.22 1.68 -1.44
N TRP A 88 -11.27 2.25 -0.86
CA TRP A 88 -12.63 2.18 -1.33
C TRP A 88 -13.00 3.60 -1.72
N ALA A 89 -13.16 3.87 -3.02
CA ALA A 89 -13.72 5.13 -3.47
C ALA A 89 -15.12 5.28 -2.83
N PRO A 90 -15.37 6.28 -1.97
CA PRO A 90 -16.72 6.57 -1.53
C PRO A 90 -17.49 7.08 -2.76
N GLY A 91 -18.36 6.24 -3.33
CA GLY A 91 -19.19 6.63 -4.48
C GLY A 91 -18.84 6.00 -5.83
N GLY A 92 -17.96 4.99 -5.89
CA GLY A 92 -17.81 4.15 -7.10
C GLY A 92 -17.15 4.81 -8.32
N GLY A 93 -16.50 5.96 -8.15
CA GLY A 93 -15.75 6.62 -9.23
C GLY A 93 -14.24 6.51 -8.98
N GLU A 94 -13.56 5.81 -9.88
CA GLU A 94 -12.10 5.79 -10.07
C GLU A 94 -11.26 5.10 -8.99
N GLN A 95 -10.89 3.86 -9.30
CA GLN A 95 -9.70 3.20 -8.76
C GLN A 95 -8.50 4.07 -9.15
N LEU A 96 -7.62 4.43 -8.20
CA LEU A 96 -6.28 4.86 -8.60
C LEU A 96 -5.70 3.72 -9.44
N GLU A 97 -5.25 4.02 -10.67
CA GLU A 97 -4.67 3.05 -11.62
C GLU A 97 -3.44 2.32 -11.04
N TYR A 98 -2.91 2.76 -9.89
CA TYR A 98 -1.73 2.18 -9.24
C TYR A 98 -1.89 2.23 -7.71
N PHE A 99 -2.26 1.11 -7.08
CA PHE A 99 -2.39 1.02 -5.62
C PHE A 99 -2.16 -0.40 -5.09
N HIS A 100 -1.20 -0.51 -4.19
CA HIS A 100 -1.01 -1.66 -3.30
C HIS A 100 -1.43 -1.23 -1.91
N SER A 101 -2.37 -1.93 -1.27
CA SER A 101 -2.82 -1.66 0.10
C SER A 101 -1.67 -1.27 1.02
N ARG A 102 -1.78 -0.16 1.73
CA ARG A 102 -0.70 0.39 2.56
C ARG A 102 -0.93 0.02 4.02
N PHE A 103 0.09 -0.45 4.71
CA PHE A 103 0.02 -0.82 6.12
C PHE A 103 1.42 -0.98 6.73
N ALA A 104 1.49 -0.94 8.05
CA ALA A 104 2.66 -1.35 8.81
C ALA A 104 2.28 -2.51 9.73
N VAL A 105 3.30 -3.27 10.14
CA VAL A 105 3.12 -4.49 10.95
C VAL A 105 3.96 -4.40 12.21
N LEU A 106 3.37 -4.73 13.35
CA LEU A 106 4.10 -5.06 14.57
C LEU A 106 4.03 -6.58 14.74
N ARG A 107 5.18 -7.27 14.66
CA ARG A 107 5.25 -8.72 14.81
C ARG A 107 5.74 -9.11 16.21
N MET A 108 5.03 -10.02 16.84
CA MET A 108 5.47 -10.73 18.05
C MET A 108 5.68 -12.20 17.72
N SER A 109 6.78 -12.80 18.19
CA SER A 109 7.13 -14.19 17.90
C SER A 109 7.60 -14.90 19.16
N THR A 110 7.23 -16.18 19.29
CA THR A 110 7.67 -17.04 20.41
C THR A 110 8.94 -17.82 20.10
N HIS A 111 9.45 -17.75 18.87
CA HIS A 111 10.52 -18.63 18.40
C HIS A 111 11.64 -17.91 17.65
N ARG A 112 11.42 -16.70 17.14
CA ARG A 112 12.44 -15.95 16.40
C ARG A 112 12.47 -14.46 16.76
N ASP A 113 13.66 -13.96 17.06
CA ASP A 113 13.89 -12.55 17.37
C ASP A 113 14.04 -11.73 16.08
N GLY A 114 13.58 -10.49 16.10
CA GLY A 114 13.62 -9.57 14.97
C GLY A 114 13.21 -8.16 15.34
N PRO A 115 13.19 -7.23 14.36
CA PRO A 115 12.65 -5.90 14.59
C PRO A 115 11.16 -6.00 14.96
N GLY A 116 10.72 -5.17 15.90
CA GLY A 116 9.33 -5.18 16.33
C GLY A 116 8.39 -4.66 15.25
N PHE A 117 8.76 -3.54 14.62
CA PHE A 117 8.03 -2.96 13.50
C PHE A 117 8.63 -3.38 12.17
N LEU A 118 7.75 -3.71 11.24
CA LEU A 118 8.03 -4.07 9.86
C LEU A 118 7.21 -3.15 8.96
N ASP A 119 7.79 -2.73 7.85
CA ASP A 119 7.01 -2.25 6.71
C ASP A 119 6.28 -3.43 6.04
N ARG A 120 5.42 -3.11 5.08
CA ARG A 120 4.60 -4.11 4.37
C ARG A 120 5.48 -5.13 3.64
N GLU A 121 6.50 -4.62 2.96
CA GLU A 121 7.41 -5.38 2.12
C GLU A 121 8.21 -6.40 2.93
N ALA A 122 8.83 -5.97 4.03
CA ALA A 122 9.55 -6.86 4.94
C ALA A 122 8.60 -7.88 5.57
N ALA A 123 7.37 -7.49 5.92
CA ALA A 123 6.39 -8.41 6.49
C ALA A 123 5.95 -9.53 5.52
N LEU A 124 6.00 -9.29 4.21
CA LEU A 124 5.63 -10.20 3.13
C LEU A 124 6.80 -11.04 2.59
N PHE A 125 7.93 -10.39 2.31
CA PHE A 125 9.02 -10.99 1.54
C PHE A 125 10.22 -11.40 2.38
N ASP A 126 10.42 -10.80 3.54
CA ASP A 126 11.60 -11.06 4.34
C ASP A 126 11.28 -12.11 5.43
N ASP A 127 12.20 -13.06 5.61
CA ASP A 127 12.07 -14.10 6.63
C ASP A 127 12.55 -13.58 7.99
N VAL A 128 11.89 -12.53 8.47
CA VAL A 128 12.21 -11.81 9.71
C VAL A 128 11.26 -12.21 10.84
N GLY A 129 11.83 -12.41 12.03
CA GLY A 129 11.06 -12.66 13.26
C GLY A 129 10.34 -11.41 13.75
N GLY A 130 10.08 -11.34 15.04
CA GLY A 130 9.47 -10.17 15.66
C GLY A 130 10.02 -9.92 17.06
N VAL A 131 9.32 -9.11 17.85
CA VAL A 131 9.64 -8.99 19.27
C VAL A 131 9.47 -10.35 19.94
N ARG A 132 10.52 -10.82 20.61
CA ARG A 132 10.51 -12.10 21.29
C ARG A 132 9.61 -12.05 22.52
N VAL A 133 8.63 -12.95 22.58
CA VAL A 133 7.73 -13.08 23.72
C VAL A 133 7.69 -14.53 24.23
N GLY A 134 7.26 -14.70 25.48
CA GLY A 134 7.01 -16.03 26.05
C GLY A 134 5.84 -16.73 25.38
N SER A 135 5.86 -18.06 25.36
CA SER A 135 4.73 -18.88 24.92
C SER A 135 3.80 -19.22 26.09
N GLY A 136 2.49 -19.21 25.86
CA GLY A 136 1.49 -19.54 26.88
C GLY A 136 1.20 -18.38 27.83
N GLU A 137 0.62 -18.70 28.98
CA GLU A 137 0.30 -17.70 30.01
C GLU A 137 1.48 -17.49 30.98
N PRO A 138 1.68 -16.27 31.51
CA PRO A 138 0.91 -15.05 31.23
C PRO A 138 1.22 -14.48 29.83
N GLY A 139 0.19 -13.99 29.13
CA GLY A 139 0.37 -13.38 27.82
C GLY A 139 1.22 -12.10 27.88
N ALA A 140 1.85 -11.75 26.75
CA ALA A 140 2.65 -10.55 26.61
C ALA A 140 1.77 -9.29 26.56
N SER A 141 2.13 -8.25 27.31
CA SER A 141 1.48 -6.94 27.20
C SER A 141 1.96 -6.21 25.96
N LEU A 142 1.05 -5.48 25.32
CA LEU A 142 1.33 -4.60 24.19
C LEU A 142 0.67 -3.25 24.46
N HIS A 143 1.48 -2.19 24.39
CA HIS A 143 1.03 -0.81 24.32
C HIS A 143 1.56 -0.19 23.03
N LEU A 144 0.70 0.50 22.27
CA LEU A 144 1.05 1.16 21.03
C LEU A 144 0.51 2.59 21.02
N GLU A 145 1.38 3.57 20.80
CA GLU A 145 1.03 4.98 20.63
C GLU A 145 1.16 5.37 19.16
N CYS A 146 0.05 5.73 18.52
CA CYS A 146 0.03 6.20 17.14
C CYS A 146 -0.26 7.70 17.10
N ARG A 147 0.69 8.50 16.58
CA ARG A 147 0.60 9.97 16.46
C ARG A 147 1.03 10.43 15.07
N GLY A 148 0.07 10.81 14.25
CA GLY A 148 0.27 11.00 12.81
C GLY A 148 0.86 9.72 12.20
N ARG A 149 1.97 9.88 11.48
CA ARG A 149 2.76 8.77 10.91
C ARG A 149 3.73 8.13 11.90
N GLN A 150 4.01 8.77 13.03
CA GLN A 150 4.95 8.24 14.02
C GLN A 150 4.24 7.23 14.93
N VAL A 151 4.85 6.07 15.11
CA VAL A 151 4.34 5.02 15.97
C VAL A 151 5.41 4.56 16.94
N ARG A 152 5.02 4.43 18.20
CA ARG A 152 5.85 3.92 19.30
C ARG A 152 5.16 2.74 19.93
N GLY A 153 5.94 1.77 20.39
CA GLY A 153 5.40 0.56 20.99
C GLY A 153 6.22 0.09 22.16
N VAL A 154 5.54 -0.55 23.11
CA VAL A 154 6.14 -1.29 24.22
C VAL A 154 5.53 -2.68 24.22
N VAL A 155 6.38 -3.71 24.16
CA VAL A 155 5.95 -5.11 24.24
C VAL A 155 6.61 -5.75 25.44
N ASN A 156 5.82 -6.24 26.39
CA ASN A 156 6.29 -6.88 27.63
C ASN A 156 7.36 -6.04 28.38
N GLY A 157 7.17 -4.72 28.42
CA GLY A 157 8.11 -3.76 29.02
C GLY A 157 9.31 -3.36 28.15
N GLN A 158 9.53 -4.03 27.01
CA GLN A 158 10.56 -3.65 26.05
C GLN A 158 10.08 -2.49 25.18
N VAL A 159 10.77 -1.34 25.28
CA VAL A 159 10.54 -0.20 24.40
C VAL A 159 11.11 -0.50 23.02
N LEU A 160 10.29 -0.35 21.99
CA LEU A 160 10.66 -0.58 20.60
C LEU A 160 11.21 0.69 19.97
N ALA A 161 12.09 0.54 18.96
CA ALA A 161 12.49 1.67 18.14
C ALA A 161 11.25 2.26 17.44
N PRO A 162 11.09 3.59 17.42
CA PRO A 162 9.95 4.22 16.76
C PRO A 162 9.95 3.89 15.25
N CYS A 163 8.77 3.76 14.67
CA CYS A 163 8.61 3.57 13.23
C CYS A 163 7.76 4.69 12.61
N THR A 164 7.94 4.91 11.31
CA THR A 164 7.16 5.88 10.53
C THR A 164 6.32 5.14 9.52
N THR A 165 5.00 5.29 9.59
CA THR A 165 4.04 4.65 8.69
C THR A 165 3.82 5.46 7.41
N GLN A 166 3.28 4.80 6.38
CA GLN A 166 2.90 5.45 5.11
C GLN A 166 1.71 6.40 5.27
N ASP A 167 0.78 6.08 6.17
CA ASP A 167 -0.45 6.83 6.41
C ASP A 167 -0.62 7.22 7.86
N GLU A 168 -1.32 8.33 8.09
CA GLU A 168 -1.71 8.85 9.41
C GLU A 168 -3.01 8.24 9.95
N PHE A 169 -3.71 7.46 9.12
CA PHE A 169 -4.96 6.80 9.48
C PHE A 169 -5.05 5.41 8.85
N GLY A 170 -5.96 4.59 9.35
CA GLY A 170 -6.28 3.31 8.71
C GLY A 170 -7.01 2.37 9.66
N ASN A 171 -7.38 1.22 9.12
CA ASN A 171 -7.95 0.11 9.87
C ASN A 171 -6.85 -0.65 10.62
N LEU A 172 -7.29 -1.53 11.52
CA LEU A 172 -6.42 -2.47 12.22
C LEU A 172 -6.86 -3.89 11.92
N ALA A 173 -5.89 -4.81 11.89
CA ALA A 173 -6.15 -6.23 11.83
C ALA A 173 -5.16 -7.00 12.70
N VAL A 174 -5.59 -8.13 13.24
CA VAL A 174 -4.73 -9.05 13.98
C VAL A 174 -4.68 -10.38 13.24
N ILE A 175 -3.47 -10.85 12.97
CA ILE A 175 -3.21 -12.06 12.19
C ILE A 175 -2.35 -12.99 13.05
N SER A 176 -2.70 -14.26 13.11
CA SER A 176 -1.89 -15.26 13.82
C SER A 176 -1.22 -16.20 12.83
N ARG A 177 0.02 -16.61 13.12
CA ARG A 177 0.80 -17.57 12.33
C ARG A 177 1.34 -18.66 13.26
N GLY A 178 1.56 -19.86 12.75
CA GLY A 178 2.19 -20.94 13.52
C GLY A 178 1.35 -21.47 14.71
N GLY A 179 0.06 -21.15 14.76
CA GLY A 179 -0.89 -21.63 15.77
C GLY A 179 -1.95 -20.59 16.12
N SER A 180 -2.90 -20.92 17.00
CA SER A 180 -3.96 -20.00 17.43
C SER A 180 -3.48 -19.11 18.59
N ALA A 181 -3.61 -17.80 18.42
CA ALA A 181 -3.37 -16.81 19.46
C ALA A 181 -4.66 -16.44 20.20
N ARG A 182 -4.53 -15.93 21.42
CA ARG A 182 -5.64 -15.26 22.14
C ARG A 182 -5.27 -13.82 22.41
N VAL A 183 -6.20 -12.92 22.10
CA VAL A 183 -6.09 -11.50 22.36
C VAL A 183 -7.02 -11.13 23.51
N LEU A 184 -6.46 -10.59 24.58
CA LEU A 184 -7.12 -10.24 25.83
C LEU A 184 -7.10 -8.71 26.01
N ASP A 185 -8.15 -8.16 26.63
CA ASP A 185 -8.26 -6.75 27.01
C ASP A 185 -7.93 -5.75 25.90
N PHE A 186 -8.33 -6.05 24.66
CA PHE A 186 -7.99 -5.22 23.51
C PHE A 186 -8.78 -3.92 23.56
N LYS A 187 -8.08 -2.80 23.71
CA LYS A 187 -8.64 -1.45 23.86
C LYS A 187 -7.99 -0.51 22.88
N ILE A 188 -8.80 0.28 22.18
CA ILE A 188 -8.36 1.40 21.35
C ILE A 188 -8.94 2.66 21.95
N GLN A 189 -8.08 3.60 22.31
CA GLN A 189 -8.43 4.92 22.80
C GLN A 189 -8.05 5.96 21.73
N PRO A 190 -9.02 6.47 20.96
CA PRO A 190 -8.75 7.52 19.98
C PRO A 190 -8.34 8.80 20.68
N TRP A 191 -7.42 9.51 20.05
CA TRP A 191 -7.09 10.87 20.39
C TRP A 191 -7.85 11.84 19.48
N PRO A 192 -8.32 12.97 20.02
CA PRO A 192 -8.94 13.98 19.20
C PRO A 192 -7.94 14.44 18.13
N PRO A 193 -8.38 14.64 16.88
CA PRO A 193 -7.49 15.10 15.82
C PRO A 193 -6.81 16.39 16.26
N ARG A 194 -5.49 16.46 16.09
CA ARG A 194 -4.72 17.67 16.41
C ARG A 194 -5.30 18.82 15.60
N SER A 195 -5.87 19.80 16.29
CA SER A 195 -6.34 21.01 15.63
C SER A 195 -5.14 21.71 15.01
N ALA A 196 -5.19 22.01 13.71
CA ALA A 196 -4.15 22.78 13.03
C ALA A 196 -4.23 24.29 13.35
N TRP A 197 -5.32 24.73 14.01
CA TRP A 197 -5.55 26.13 14.37
C TRP A 197 -4.42 26.79 15.16
N PRO A 198 -3.80 26.16 16.17
CA PRO A 198 -2.69 26.76 16.91
C PRO A 198 -1.48 27.02 16.01
N ALA A 199 -1.17 26.13 15.06
CA ALA A 199 -0.07 26.30 14.12
C ALA A 199 -0.34 27.47 13.15
N TYR A 200 -1.57 27.56 12.62
CA TYR A 200 -1.98 28.68 11.78
C TYR A 200 -1.97 30.01 12.55
N ALA A 201 -2.43 30.02 13.80
CA ALA A 201 -2.43 31.22 14.65
C ALA A 201 -1.01 31.67 15.00
N ILE A 202 -0.08 30.74 15.29
CA ILE A 202 1.33 31.05 15.55
C ILE A 202 2.01 31.58 14.27
N GLY A 203 1.76 30.96 13.11
CA GLY A 203 2.29 31.43 11.83
C GLY A 203 1.81 32.84 11.48
N ALA A 204 0.51 33.10 11.66
CA ALA A 204 -0.08 34.43 11.47
C ALA A 204 0.51 35.46 12.46
N LEU A 205 0.71 35.07 13.72
CA LEU A 205 1.32 35.93 14.74
C LEU A 205 2.77 36.28 14.40
N ILE A 206 3.58 35.30 13.99
CA ILE A 206 4.97 35.53 13.56
C ILE A 206 5.01 36.46 12.34
N GLY A 207 4.13 36.24 11.35
CA GLY A 207 4.01 37.13 10.19
C GLY A 207 3.63 38.57 10.58
N ALA A 208 2.69 38.73 11.51
CA ALA A 208 2.27 40.04 12.02
C ALA A 208 3.38 40.74 12.81
N VAL A 209 4.10 40.03 13.67
CA VAL A 209 5.24 40.56 14.44
C VAL A 209 6.40 40.92 13.52
N GLY A 210 6.71 40.10 12.52
CA GLY A 210 7.72 40.42 11.50
C GLY A 210 7.38 41.67 10.69
N GLY A 211 6.11 41.81 10.29
CA GLY A 211 5.59 43.02 9.63
C GLY A 211 5.66 44.27 10.51
N LEU A 212 5.36 44.14 11.80
CA LEU A 212 5.45 45.22 12.77
C LEU A 212 6.91 45.66 13.02
N LEU A 213 7.84 44.72 13.15
CA LEU A 213 9.27 45.00 13.30
C LEU A 213 9.85 45.69 12.06
N LEU A 214 9.43 45.28 10.85
CA LEU A 214 9.75 45.97 9.59
C LEU A 214 9.28 47.43 9.61
N ALA A 215 8.08 47.70 10.14
CA ALA A 215 7.52 49.03 10.24
C ALA A 215 8.26 49.91 11.27
N LEU A 216 8.73 49.33 12.38
CA LEU A 216 9.40 50.03 13.48
C LEU A 216 10.89 50.29 13.22
N CYS A 217 11.61 49.40 12.52
CA CYS A 217 13.06 49.48 12.39
C CYS A 217 13.60 50.37 11.25
N GLY A 218 12.76 51.23 10.66
CA GLY A 218 13.11 52.36 9.79
C GLY A 218 14.38 52.25 8.94
N ALA A 219 14.26 51.77 7.70
CA ALA A 219 15.14 52.02 6.54
C ALA A 219 16.67 52.09 6.76
N SER A 220 17.26 51.33 7.67
CA SER A 220 18.66 50.92 7.50
C SER A 220 18.67 49.64 6.69
N ALA A 221 19.52 49.54 5.66
CA ALA A 221 19.57 48.37 4.78
C ALA A 221 19.77 47.05 5.55
N TRP A 222 20.48 47.13 6.69
CA TRP A 222 20.72 46.01 7.60
C TRP A 222 19.49 45.61 8.43
N SER A 223 18.73 46.56 8.97
CA SER A 223 17.49 46.25 9.72
C SER A 223 16.38 45.73 8.80
N GLY A 224 16.31 46.22 7.56
CA GLY A 224 15.42 45.69 6.53
C GLY A 224 15.79 44.27 6.08
N PHE A 225 17.08 43.98 5.94
CA PHE A 225 17.57 42.63 5.60
C PHE A 225 17.33 41.63 6.75
N ALA A 226 17.60 42.02 8.00
CA ALA A 226 17.33 41.17 9.17
C ALA A 226 15.83 40.89 9.35
N ALA A 227 14.97 41.88 9.08
CA ALA A 227 13.54 41.71 9.19
C ALA A 227 12.95 40.94 7.99
N LEU A 228 13.54 41.04 6.79
CA LEU A 228 13.26 40.14 5.66
C LEU A 228 13.65 38.70 6.01
N LEU A 229 14.81 38.46 6.62
CA LEU A 229 15.24 37.14 7.07
C LEU A 229 14.33 36.59 8.19
N LEU A 230 13.78 37.44 9.05
CA LEU A 230 12.78 37.03 10.06
C LEU A 230 11.41 36.71 9.44
N VAL A 231 10.98 37.45 8.42
CA VAL A 231 9.72 37.17 7.71
C VAL A 231 9.87 35.92 6.85
N VAL A 232 10.95 35.79 6.07
CA VAL A 232 11.25 34.62 5.25
C VAL A 232 11.54 33.42 6.12
N GLY A 233 12.37 33.55 7.16
CA GLY A 233 12.69 32.49 8.11
C GLY A 233 11.50 32.10 8.98
N GLY A 234 10.68 33.05 9.42
CA GLY A 234 9.45 32.81 10.17
C GLY A 234 8.35 32.18 9.31
N SER A 235 8.22 32.61 8.06
CA SER A 235 7.31 32.00 7.07
C SER A 235 7.80 30.61 6.65
N TRP A 236 9.12 30.40 6.55
CA TRP A 236 9.73 29.09 6.30
C TRP A 236 9.57 28.14 7.50
N LEU A 237 9.79 28.62 8.73
CA LEU A 237 9.53 27.85 9.95
C LEU A 237 8.04 27.53 10.12
N GLY A 238 7.15 28.50 9.84
CA GLY A 238 5.70 28.29 9.85
C GLY A 238 5.26 27.31 8.78
N ALA A 239 5.77 27.45 7.55
CA ALA A 239 5.48 26.53 6.45
C ALA A 239 6.03 25.12 6.72
N ASN A 240 7.22 24.97 7.29
CA ASN A 240 7.75 23.67 7.70
C ASN A 240 6.94 23.06 8.84
N SER A 241 6.50 23.85 9.80
CA SER A 241 5.62 23.38 10.89
C SER A 241 4.27 22.93 10.35
N VAL A 242 3.78 23.56 9.28
CA VAL A 242 2.55 23.21 8.56
C VAL A 242 2.77 21.99 7.65
N LEU A 243 3.90 21.88 6.95
CA LEU A 243 4.27 20.74 6.12
C LEU A 243 4.43 19.45 6.94
N VAL A 244 5.01 19.56 8.14
CA VAL A 244 5.09 18.46 9.14
C VAL A 244 3.70 18.03 9.64
N HIS A 245 2.67 18.86 9.48
CA HIS A 245 1.28 18.56 9.86
C HIS A 245 0.34 18.27 8.67
N LEU A 246 0.78 18.49 7.43
CA LEU A 246 -0.01 18.28 6.20
C LEU A 246 0.51 17.09 5.38
N SER A 247 1.32 16.20 5.97
CA SER A 247 1.97 15.08 5.28
C SER A 247 1.03 13.92 4.90
N ALA A 248 -0.02 14.23 4.14
CA ALA A 248 -0.72 13.29 3.29
C ALA A 248 -1.00 13.99 1.95
N ALA A 249 -0.11 13.79 0.98
CA ALA A 249 -0.16 14.32 -0.39
C ALA A 249 -0.18 15.86 -0.49
N ILE A 250 1.00 16.47 -0.45
CA ILE A 250 1.13 17.91 -0.71
C ILE A 250 0.85 18.16 -2.20
N ASP A 251 -0.29 18.77 -2.48
CA ASP A 251 -0.68 19.26 -3.81
C ASP A 251 0.43 20.16 -4.41
N PRO A 252 0.95 19.85 -5.61
CA PRO A 252 1.97 20.65 -6.30
C PRO A 252 1.60 22.14 -6.42
N LEU A 253 0.29 22.44 -6.51
CA LEU A 253 -0.23 23.81 -6.55
C LEU A 253 0.08 24.56 -5.25
N ARG A 254 0.06 23.88 -4.10
CA ARG A 254 0.36 24.49 -2.78
C ARG A 254 1.85 24.77 -2.61
N ILE A 255 2.71 23.89 -3.12
CA ILE A 255 4.17 24.12 -3.18
C ILE A 255 4.46 25.31 -4.12
N ALA A 256 3.78 25.38 -5.26
CA ALA A 256 3.92 26.50 -6.19
C ALA A 256 3.47 27.83 -5.57
N VAL A 257 2.35 27.88 -4.83
CA VAL A 257 1.87 29.09 -4.14
C VAL A 257 2.83 29.52 -3.02
N LEU A 258 3.37 28.57 -2.27
CA LEU A 258 4.33 28.85 -1.18
C LEU A 258 5.68 29.32 -1.73
N ALA A 259 6.13 28.72 -2.85
CA ALA A 259 7.28 29.20 -3.63
C ALA A 259 7.01 30.60 -4.20
N CYS A 260 5.83 30.89 -4.75
CA CYS A 260 5.46 32.22 -5.22
C CYS A 260 5.48 33.27 -4.10
N GLY A 261 4.98 32.93 -2.89
CA GLY A 261 5.03 33.81 -1.72
C GLY A 261 6.46 34.10 -1.24
N LEU A 262 7.30 33.06 -1.18
CA LEU A 262 8.72 33.17 -0.81
C LEU A 262 9.56 33.90 -1.88
N CYS A 263 9.15 33.88 -3.15
CA CYS A 263 9.81 34.60 -4.24
C CYS A 263 9.34 36.06 -4.38
N ALA A 264 8.09 36.35 -3.99
CA ALA A 264 7.54 37.70 -4.01
C ALA A 264 8.19 38.62 -2.96
N ALA A 265 8.60 38.09 -1.80
CA ALA A 265 9.21 38.87 -0.73
C ALA A 265 10.61 39.45 -1.07
N PRO A 266 11.57 38.67 -1.62
CA PRO A 266 12.84 39.19 -2.12
C PRO A 266 12.68 40.19 -3.28
N ALA A 267 11.73 39.94 -4.18
CA ALA A 267 11.44 40.84 -5.29
C ALA A 267 10.89 42.19 -4.81
N ALA A 268 9.94 42.18 -3.86
CA ALA A 268 9.43 43.39 -3.22
C ALA A 268 10.53 44.16 -2.46
N PHE A 269 11.44 43.45 -1.79
CA PHE A 269 12.58 44.04 -1.07
C PHE A 269 13.61 44.71 -2.02
N LEU A 270 13.98 44.03 -3.11
CA LEU A 270 14.91 44.58 -4.12
C LEU A 270 14.31 45.78 -4.87
N LEU A 271 13.00 45.82 -5.06
CA LEU A 271 12.29 46.97 -5.63
C LEU A 271 12.23 48.17 -4.65
N ALA A 272 12.26 47.92 -3.33
CA ALA A 272 12.20 48.96 -2.30
C ALA A 272 13.55 49.63 -1.97
N LEU A 273 14.69 49.03 -2.34
CA LEU A 273 16.03 49.59 -2.09
C LEU A 273 16.34 50.78 -3.03
N PRO A 274 16.93 51.89 -2.54
CA PRO A 274 17.33 53.02 -3.38
C PRO A 274 18.66 52.72 -4.11
N TRP A 275 18.59 51.95 -5.19
CA TRP A 275 19.72 51.63 -6.07
C TRP A 275 19.86 52.62 -7.26
N PRO A 276 21.04 53.13 -7.61
CA PRO A 276 21.21 54.13 -8.68
C PRO A 276 20.80 53.71 -10.10
N ARG A 277 20.52 52.42 -10.38
CA ARG A 277 20.19 51.92 -11.73
C ARG A 277 18.91 51.08 -11.73
N PRO A 278 17.71 51.67 -11.96
CA PRO A 278 16.42 50.97 -11.84
C PRO A 278 16.20 49.87 -12.89
N LEU A 279 16.79 50.00 -14.09
CA LEU A 279 16.60 49.07 -15.21
C LEU A 279 17.19 47.66 -14.96
N LEU A 280 18.20 47.54 -14.10
CA LEU A 280 18.81 46.24 -13.73
C LEU A 280 18.10 45.54 -12.55
N ARG A 281 17.21 46.24 -11.83
CA ARG A 281 16.59 45.71 -10.60
C ARG A 281 15.55 44.64 -10.88
N VAL A 282 14.67 44.89 -11.84
CA VAL A 282 13.58 43.99 -12.21
C VAL A 282 14.10 42.65 -12.74
N PRO A 283 15.03 42.60 -13.71
CA PRO A 283 15.55 41.33 -14.20
C PRO A 283 16.34 40.56 -13.13
N LEU A 284 17.13 41.25 -12.28
CA LEU A 284 17.87 40.58 -11.21
C LEU A 284 16.95 40.02 -10.12
N ALA A 285 15.91 40.76 -9.73
CA ALA A 285 14.91 40.31 -8.77
C ALA A 285 14.12 39.11 -9.30
N LEU A 286 13.72 39.13 -10.57
CA LEU A 286 13.06 37.99 -11.22
C LEU A 286 13.98 36.77 -11.31
N LEU A 287 15.26 36.96 -11.62
CA LEU A 287 16.24 35.89 -11.76
C LEU A 287 16.58 35.23 -10.42
N LEU A 288 16.75 36.02 -9.35
CA LEU A 288 16.95 35.51 -7.99
C LEU A 288 15.68 34.85 -7.43
N GLY A 289 14.50 35.39 -7.72
CA GLY A 289 13.22 34.76 -7.38
C GLY A 289 13.06 33.41 -8.08
N ALA A 290 13.32 33.34 -9.38
CA ALA A 290 13.27 32.09 -10.14
C ALA A 290 14.27 31.05 -9.63
N ALA A 291 15.52 31.46 -9.33
CA ALA A 291 16.52 30.56 -8.77
C ALA A 291 16.12 30.01 -7.38
N ALA A 292 15.58 30.85 -6.50
CA ALA A 292 15.08 30.41 -5.20
C ALA A 292 13.87 29.47 -5.32
N ALA A 293 12.96 29.74 -6.26
CA ALA A 293 11.82 28.85 -6.56
C ALA A 293 12.30 27.46 -7.01
N VAL A 294 13.28 27.40 -7.91
CA VAL A 294 13.83 26.14 -8.43
C VAL A 294 14.51 25.35 -7.31
N VAL A 295 15.33 25.99 -6.47
CA VAL A 295 16.00 25.32 -5.34
C VAL A 295 14.99 24.81 -4.31
N LEU A 296 13.96 25.59 -3.98
CA LEU A 296 12.91 25.18 -3.04
C LEU A 296 12.06 24.04 -3.62
N LEU A 297 11.74 24.08 -4.92
CA LEU A 297 11.01 23.03 -5.60
C LEU A 297 11.86 21.75 -5.67
N GLU A 298 13.15 21.86 -5.98
CA GLU A 298 14.09 20.73 -6.00
C GLU A 298 14.26 20.12 -4.60
N TRP A 299 14.39 20.94 -3.57
CA TRP A 299 14.48 20.45 -2.20
C TRP A 299 13.18 19.77 -1.75
N ALA A 300 12.02 20.37 -2.04
CA ALA A 300 10.72 19.80 -1.70
C ALA A 300 10.43 18.49 -2.45
N THR A 301 10.80 18.42 -3.74
CA THR A 301 10.66 17.20 -4.55
C THR A 301 11.62 16.11 -4.09
N ARG A 302 12.86 16.43 -3.69
CA ARG A 302 13.78 15.46 -3.08
C ARG A 302 13.31 14.95 -1.73
N GLN A 303 12.81 15.82 -0.85
CA GLN A 303 12.21 15.39 0.42
C GLN A 303 11.02 14.47 0.18
N LEU A 304 10.15 14.81 -0.77
CA LEU A 304 9.02 13.95 -1.14
C LEU A 304 9.48 12.61 -1.74
N ALA A 305 10.51 12.63 -2.60
CA ALA A 305 11.07 11.42 -3.19
C ALA A 305 11.75 10.54 -2.13
N ASP A 306 12.51 11.11 -1.20
CA ASP A 306 13.14 10.39 -0.09
C ASP A 306 12.10 9.85 0.90
N GLU A 307 10.99 10.57 1.09
CA GLU A 307 9.86 10.08 1.89
C GLU A 307 9.08 8.96 1.19
N LEU A 308 8.96 8.98 -0.15
CA LEU A 308 8.21 7.98 -0.92
C LEU A 308 9.05 6.77 -1.35
N ALA A 309 10.37 6.91 -1.47
CA ALA A 309 11.29 5.88 -1.94
C ALA A 309 11.23 4.56 -1.13
N PRO A 310 11.05 4.57 0.21
CA PRO A 310 10.88 3.33 0.98
C PRO A 310 9.58 2.57 0.64
N PHE A 311 8.68 3.15 -0.16
CA PHE A 311 7.33 2.66 -0.39
C PHE A 311 7.05 2.22 -1.84
N GLU A 312 8.03 2.38 -2.73
CA GLU A 312 8.04 1.86 -4.10
C GLU A 312 8.96 0.61 -4.18
N ASP A 313 8.47 -0.53 -3.71
CA ASP A 313 9.21 -1.79 -3.83
C ASP A 313 8.78 -2.56 -5.09
N GLU A 314 9.70 -2.73 -6.02
CA GLU A 314 9.47 -3.42 -7.30
C GLU A 314 8.98 -4.87 -7.12
N ARG A 315 9.25 -5.51 -5.98
CA ARG A 315 8.73 -6.86 -5.67
C ARG A 315 7.21 -6.85 -5.58
N MET A 316 6.59 -5.74 -5.16
CA MET A 316 5.14 -5.62 -5.08
C MET A 316 4.49 -5.71 -6.44
N ASP A 317 5.06 -5.02 -7.44
CA ASP A 317 4.60 -5.08 -8.83
C ASP A 317 4.76 -6.49 -9.41
N VAL A 318 5.91 -7.13 -9.17
CA VAL A 318 6.20 -8.48 -9.70
C VAL A 318 5.21 -9.54 -9.19
N TYR A 319 4.85 -9.48 -7.90
CA TYR A 319 3.96 -10.47 -7.30
C TYR A 319 2.49 -10.13 -7.47
N PHE A 320 2.11 -8.86 -7.36
CA PHE A 320 0.71 -8.48 -7.25
C PHE A 320 0.18 -7.66 -8.42
N GLY A 321 1.04 -7.15 -9.29
CA GLY A 321 0.68 -6.19 -10.33
C GLY A 321 0.36 -4.83 -9.71
N LYS A 322 0.47 -3.76 -10.49
CA LYS A 322 0.40 -2.40 -9.94
C LYS A 322 -0.99 -2.02 -9.37
N GLU A 323 -2.02 -2.74 -9.81
CA GLU A 323 -3.42 -2.57 -9.41
C GLU A 323 -3.86 -3.63 -8.39
N SER A 324 -2.95 -4.05 -7.53
CA SER A 324 -3.21 -5.16 -6.61
C SER A 324 -4.28 -4.92 -5.55
N GLY A 325 -4.62 -3.66 -5.24
CA GLY A 325 -5.64 -3.34 -4.25
C GLY A 325 -5.33 -3.98 -2.90
N THR A 326 -6.23 -4.83 -2.41
CA THR A 326 -6.10 -5.54 -1.12
C THR A 326 -5.26 -6.81 -1.19
N ALA A 327 -4.84 -7.25 -2.38
CA ALA A 327 -4.11 -8.52 -2.55
C ALA A 327 -2.87 -8.68 -1.67
N PRO A 328 -2.06 -7.62 -1.39
CA PRO A 328 -0.93 -7.77 -0.47
C PRO A 328 -1.36 -8.08 0.96
N PHE A 329 -2.44 -7.47 1.44
CA PHE A 329 -2.99 -7.80 2.76
C PHE A 329 -3.58 -9.22 2.76
N ASP A 330 -4.27 -9.62 1.69
CA ASP A 330 -4.78 -10.98 1.53
C ASP A 330 -3.63 -12.00 1.54
N ALA A 331 -2.49 -11.70 0.91
CA ALA A 331 -1.31 -12.56 0.95
C ALA A 331 -0.68 -12.62 2.35
N LEU A 332 -0.59 -11.49 3.06
CA LEU A 332 -0.07 -11.43 4.43
C LEU A 332 -0.90 -12.29 5.39
N THR A 333 -2.22 -12.24 5.24
CA THR A 333 -3.18 -13.05 6.01
C THR A 333 -3.25 -14.50 5.54
N GLY A 334 -2.61 -14.83 4.41
CA GLY A 334 -2.77 -16.10 3.72
C GLY A 334 -4.19 -16.34 3.21
N MET A 335 -4.99 -15.29 3.08
CA MET A 335 -6.42 -15.32 2.78
C MET A 335 -6.70 -15.60 1.29
N LEU A 336 -7.56 -16.60 1.02
CA LEU A 336 -8.01 -16.95 -0.34
C LEU A 336 -9.45 -16.51 -0.60
N ARG A 337 -9.77 -15.89 -1.73
CA ARG A 337 -11.16 -15.44 -1.99
C ARG A 337 -12.09 -16.64 -2.24
N CYS A 338 -13.17 -16.73 -1.45
CA CYS A 338 -14.13 -17.82 -1.46
C CYS A 338 -15.56 -17.29 -1.67
N SER A 339 -16.45 -18.13 -2.20
CA SER A 339 -17.85 -17.75 -2.46
C SER A 339 -18.78 -17.89 -1.25
N PHE A 340 -18.50 -18.87 -0.39
CA PHE A 340 -19.37 -19.23 0.74
C PHE A 340 -18.59 -19.53 2.03
N ALA A 341 -17.28 -19.30 2.07
CA ALA A 341 -16.44 -19.66 3.20
C ALA A 341 -15.78 -18.44 3.84
N VAL A 342 -15.94 -18.33 5.16
CA VAL A 342 -14.90 -17.72 6.01
C VAL A 342 -13.63 -18.53 5.73
N HIS A 343 -12.52 -17.85 5.48
CA HIS A 343 -11.24 -18.49 5.20
C HIS A 343 -10.95 -19.56 6.25
N THR A 344 -10.98 -20.81 5.84
CA THR A 344 -10.51 -21.90 6.67
C THR A 344 -9.51 -22.67 5.84
N LEU A 345 -8.22 -22.53 6.19
CA LEU A 345 -7.26 -23.56 5.85
C LEU A 345 -7.89 -24.91 6.26
N PRO A 346 -7.77 -25.95 5.43
CA PRO A 346 -8.24 -27.27 5.83
C PRO A 346 -7.65 -27.65 7.19
N VAL A 347 -8.44 -28.31 8.03
CA VAL A 347 -7.95 -28.92 9.28
C VAL A 347 -6.80 -29.87 8.91
N GLU A 348 -5.82 -30.04 9.81
CA GLU A 348 -4.65 -30.89 9.56
C GLU A 348 -5.06 -32.27 9.01
N GLY A 349 -4.67 -32.57 7.77
CA GLY A 349 -5.03 -33.80 7.04
C GLY A 349 -6.12 -33.66 5.98
N GLU A 350 -6.91 -32.57 5.98
CA GLU A 350 -7.86 -32.27 4.92
C GLU A 350 -7.19 -31.54 3.74
N ARG A 351 -7.70 -31.74 2.53
CA ARG A 351 -7.22 -31.05 1.32
C ARG A 351 -8.31 -30.14 0.80
N TYR A 352 -7.91 -28.94 0.39
CA TYR A 352 -8.79 -28.05 -0.36
C TYR A 352 -9.18 -28.71 -1.69
N ASP A 353 -10.42 -28.59 -2.18
CA ASP A 353 -10.81 -29.32 -3.39
C ASP A 353 -10.26 -28.63 -4.65
N VAL A 354 -10.48 -27.32 -4.79
CA VAL A 354 -10.18 -26.59 -6.03
C VAL A 354 -9.55 -25.23 -5.73
N LEU A 355 -8.36 -24.97 -6.26
CA LEU A 355 -7.74 -23.64 -6.25
C LEU A 355 -7.66 -23.08 -7.68
N LEU A 356 -8.20 -21.88 -7.88
CA LEU A 356 -8.16 -21.15 -9.14
C LEU A 356 -6.98 -20.16 -9.15
N LEU A 357 -6.18 -20.24 -10.20
CA LEU A 357 -5.06 -19.36 -10.51
C LEU A 357 -5.37 -18.66 -11.83
N GLY A 358 -5.88 -17.44 -11.83
CA GLY A 358 -6.32 -16.81 -13.09
C GLY A 358 -6.84 -15.39 -12.96
N GLY A 359 -6.45 -14.69 -11.89
CA GLY A 359 -6.78 -13.29 -11.66
C GLY A 359 -8.26 -12.93 -11.72
N GLY A 360 -8.51 -11.69 -12.16
CA GLY A 360 -9.83 -11.07 -12.29
C GLY A 360 -10.77 -11.86 -13.20
N GLY A 361 -10.20 -12.64 -14.12
CA GLY A 361 -10.93 -13.49 -15.03
C GLY A 361 -11.66 -14.68 -14.43
N MET A 362 -11.06 -15.25 -13.38
CA MET A 362 -11.67 -16.36 -12.64
C MET A 362 -12.38 -15.89 -11.37
N PHE A 363 -12.07 -14.67 -10.94
CA PHE A 363 -12.60 -14.03 -9.74
C PHE A 363 -12.97 -12.57 -10.03
N ASP A 364 -14.26 -12.28 -10.14
CA ASP A 364 -14.78 -10.91 -10.17
C ASP A 364 -15.67 -10.67 -8.94
N ASP A 365 -15.28 -9.70 -8.10
CA ASP A 365 -16.00 -9.34 -6.88
C ASP A 365 -17.23 -8.45 -7.16
N ARG A 366 -17.33 -7.85 -8.35
CA ARG A 366 -18.43 -6.97 -8.76
C ARG A 366 -19.57 -7.73 -9.42
N GLU A 367 -19.27 -8.83 -10.12
CA GLU A 367 -20.26 -9.62 -10.85
C GLU A 367 -20.32 -11.07 -10.34
N LEU A 368 -21.05 -11.29 -9.24
CA LEU A 368 -21.26 -12.62 -8.63
C LEU A 368 -21.71 -13.69 -9.63
N ASP A 369 -22.53 -13.31 -10.61
CA ASP A 369 -23.01 -14.21 -11.66
C ASP A 369 -21.92 -14.64 -12.65
N LYS A 370 -20.76 -14.00 -12.67
CA LYS A 370 -19.63 -14.39 -13.53
C LYS A 370 -18.46 -14.95 -12.73
N ASN A 371 -18.55 -14.92 -11.40
CA ASN A 371 -17.51 -15.40 -10.51
C ASN A 371 -17.46 -16.94 -10.48
N ALA A 372 -16.37 -17.53 -11.00
CA ALA A 372 -16.20 -18.97 -11.05
C ALA A 372 -16.14 -19.59 -9.63
N VAL A 373 -15.56 -18.88 -8.66
CA VAL A 373 -15.52 -19.32 -7.26
C VAL A 373 -16.93 -19.52 -6.69
N ALA A 374 -17.91 -18.71 -7.12
CA ALA A 374 -19.31 -18.83 -6.70
C ALA A 374 -20.04 -20.00 -7.34
N LYS A 375 -19.85 -20.21 -8.64
CA LYS A 375 -20.65 -21.20 -9.39
C LYS A 375 -20.05 -22.60 -9.37
N LEU A 376 -18.73 -22.70 -9.41
CA LEU A 376 -18.02 -23.96 -9.62
C LEU A 376 -18.32 -25.03 -8.56
N PRO A 377 -18.37 -24.73 -7.24
CA PRO A 377 -18.69 -25.73 -6.22
C PRO A 377 -20.01 -26.46 -6.46
N ALA A 378 -21.08 -25.73 -6.76
CA ALA A 378 -22.41 -26.29 -6.95
C ALA A 378 -22.48 -27.15 -8.21
N LEU A 379 -21.84 -26.70 -9.29
CA LEU A 379 -21.80 -27.43 -10.57
C LEU A 379 -20.96 -28.70 -10.47
N VAL A 380 -19.77 -28.63 -9.89
CA VAL A 380 -18.90 -29.79 -9.66
C VAL A 380 -19.61 -30.83 -8.79
N LYS A 381 -20.26 -30.38 -7.71
CA LYS A 381 -21.05 -31.23 -6.84
C LYS A 381 -22.17 -31.97 -7.60
N ARG A 382 -22.92 -31.25 -8.45
CA ARG A 382 -23.96 -31.84 -9.30
C ARG A 382 -23.38 -32.89 -10.25
N LYS A 383 -22.22 -32.63 -10.86
CA LYS A 383 -21.56 -33.55 -11.80
C LYS A 383 -20.99 -34.79 -11.09
N LEU A 384 -20.50 -34.65 -9.85
CA LEU A 384 -19.99 -35.76 -9.04
C LEU A 384 -21.09 -36.65 -8.47
N GLY A 385 -22.35 -36.19 -8.44
CA GLY A 385 -23.46 -36.95 -7.83
C GLY A 385 -23.30 -37.18 -6.33
N VAL A 386 -22.47 -36.37 -5.64
CA VAL A 386 -22.19 -36.51 -4.21
C VAL A 386 -23.34 -35.95 -3.37
N ASP A 387 -23.44 -36.42 -2.12
CA ASP A 387 -24.47 -36.00 -1.17
C ASP A 387 -24.59 -34.46 -1.09
N ARG A 388 -25.83 -33.98 -1.00
CA ARG A 388 -26.18 -32.57 -0.73
C ARG A 388 -25.50 -32.03 0.53
N LYS A 389 -25.07 -32.87 1.47
CA LYS A 389 -24.31 -32.43 2.65
C LYS A 389 -22.81 -32.23 2.41
N ARG A 390 -22.22 -32.88 1.39
CA ARG A 390 -20.80 -32.69 1.07
C ARG A 390 -20.57 -31.29 0.49
N GLN A 391 -19.65 -30.55 1.08
CA GLN A 391 -19.21 -29.26 0.54
C GLN A 391 -18.04 -29.49 -0.41
N ILE A 392 -18.01 -28.75 -1.52
CA ILE A 392 -16.85 -28.66 -2.41
C ILE A 392 -16.23 -27.30 -2.15
N SER A 393 -14.98 -27.29 -1.69
CA SER A 393 -14.25 -26.06 -1.39
C SER A 393 -13.60 -25.50 -2.67
N CYS A 394 -13.88 -24.24 -2.98
CA CYS A 394 -13.29 -23.54 -4.13
C CYS A 394 -12.91 -22.13 -3.74
N ALA A 395 -11.70 -21.73 -4.13
CA ALA A 395 -11.18 -20.40 -3.92
C ALA A 395 -10.25 -19.96 -5.05
N ALA A 396 -9.99 -18.66 -5.10
CA ALA A 396 -9.05 -18.05 -6.02
C ALA A 396 -7.99 -17.23 -5.28
N ILE A 397 -6.81 -17.11 -5.89
CA ILE A 397 -5.81 -16.13 -5.47
C ILE A 397 -6.28 -14.73 -5.91
N PRO A 398 -6.38 -13.75 -4.98
CA PRO A 398 -6.87 -12.42 -5.27
C PRO A 398 -5.84 -11.63 -6.08
N THR A 399 -5.99 -11.60 -7.39
CA THR A 399 -5.18 -10.76 -8.27
C THR A 399 -6.05 -10.20 -9.37
N LYS A 400 -5.73 -9.00 -9.83
CA LYS A 400 -6.43 -8.41 -10.98
C LYS A 400 -5.97 -9.06 -12.28
N LEU A 401 -4.66 -9.18 -12.44
CA LEU A 401 -4.02 -9.73 -13.64
C LEU A 401 -3.98 -11.26 -13.62
N SER A 402 -4.05 -11.86 -14.80
CA SER A 402 -4.11 -13.30 -14.99
C SER A 402 -2.79 -13.94 -15.47
N HIS A 403 -1.69 -13.18 -15.46
CA HIS A 403 -0.35 -13.65 -15.86
C HIS A 403 0.09 -14.93 -15.11
N VAL A 404 0.35 -16.00 -15.85
CA VAL A 404 0.64 -17.35 -15.33
C VAL A 404 1.87 -17.34 -14.42
N TYR A 405 2.92 -16.60 -14.77
CA TYR A 405 4.14 -16.50 -13.95
C TYR A 405 3.86 -15.83 -12.60
N GLN A 406 3.10 -14.74 -12.60
CA GLN A 406 2.72 -14.03 -11.40
C GLN A 406 1.87 -14.93 -10.48
N GLN A 407 0.88 -15.64 -11.04
CA GLN A 407 0.06 -16.59 -10.29
C GLN A 407 0.92 -17.71 -9.66
N LEU A 408 1.91 -18.22 -10.40
CA LEU A 408 2.84 -19.22 -9.90
C LEU A 408 3.69 -18.69 -8.73
N LEU A 409 4.20 -17.46 -8.84
CA LEU A 409 4.98 -16.81 -7.78
C LEU A 409 4.14 -16.65 -6.50
N LEU A 410 2.93 -16.12 -6.62
CA LEU A 410 2.00 -15.99 -5.48
C LEU A 410 1.67 -17.35 -4.86
N PHE A 411 1.34 -18.32 -5.69
CA PHE A 411 1.02 -19.67 -5.24
C PHE A 411 2.18 -20.28 -4.44
N ARG A 412 3.40 -20.23 -4.97
CA ARG A 412 4.60 -20.75 -4.31
C ARG A 412 4.89 -20.05 -2.99
N ARG A 413 4.76 -18.73 -2.95
CA ARG A 413 5.18 -17.90 -1.82
C ARG A 413 4.17 -17.91 -0.68
N PHE A 414 2.88 -17.71 -0.99
CA PHE A 414 1.87 -17.40 0.03
C PHE A 414 0.83 -18.52 0.20
N TYR A 415 0.56 -19.31 -0.84
CA TYR A 415 -0.61 -20.21 -0.86
C TYR A 415 -0.28 -21.70 -0.95
N ARG A 416 1.00 -22.08 -0.99
CA ARG A 416 1.45 -23.48 -1.12
C ARG A 416 0.92 -24.40 -0.02
N GLN A 417 0.65 -23.84 1.17
CA GLN A 417 0.14 -24.58 2.33
C GLN A 417 -1.29 -25.14 2.14
N TYR A 418 -2.08 -24.61 1.19
CA TYR A 418 -3.48 -25.02 1.00
C TYR A 418 -3.67 -26.42 0.38
N ARG A 419 -2.61 -27.00 -0.20
CA ARG A 419 -2.57 -28.38 -0.78
C ARG A 419 -3.84 -28.81 -1.55
N PRO A 420 -4.30 -28.01 -2.53
CA PRO A 420 -5.53 -28.30 -3.25
C PRO A 420 -5.47 -29.67 -3.96
N ARG A 421 -6.62 -30.32 -4.18
CA ARG A 421 -6.70 -31.55 -4.99
C ARG A 421 -6.57 -31.24 -6.48
N VAL A 422 -7.19 -30.14 -6.90
CA VAL A 422 -7.13 -29.63 -8.27
C VAL A 422 -6.69 -28.17 -8.26
N VAL A 423 -5.69 -27.87 -9.09
CA VAL A 423 -5.28 -26.50 -9.44
C VAL A 423 -5.79 -26.22 -10.85
N VAL A 424 -6.55 -25.14 -11.01
CA VAL A 424 -7.01 -24.65 -12.32
C VAL A 424 -6.20 -23.42 -12.66
N MET A 425 -5.38 -23.50 -13.71
CA MET A 425 -4.63 -22.35 -14.23
C MET A 425 -5.38 -21.73 -15.41
N GLY A 426 -5.78 -20.47 -15.24
CA GLY A 426 -6.30 -19.58 -16.27
C GLY A 426 -5.17 -19.00 -17.08
N ILE A 427 -5.26 -19.13 -18.40
CA ILE A 427 -4.29 -18.57 -19.35
C ILE A 427 -5.07 -17.64 -20.27
N SER A 428 -4.74 -16.36 -20.24
CA SER A 428 -5.42 -15.28 -20.93
C SER A 428 -4.65 -14.76 -22.13
N GLY A 429 -5.31 -13.95 -22.97
CA GLY A 429 -4.67 -13.12 -23.98
C GLY A 429 -3.73 -12.07 -23.39
N GLU A 430 -3.90 -11.70 -22.10
CA GLU A 430 -3.00 -10.77 -21.38
C GLU A 430 -1.54 -11.25 -21.42
N GLU A 431 -1.29 -12.56 -21.55
CA GLU A 431 0.04 -13.16 -21.72
C GLU A 431 0.86 -12.56 -22.87
N ALA A 432 0.19 -11.94 -23.85
CA ALA A 432 0.80 -11.30 -25.00
C ALA A 432 0.56 -9.79 -25.08
N GLU A 433 -0.30 -9.26 -24.21
CA GLU A 433 -0.57 -7.83 -24.18
C GLU A 433 0.60 -7.09 -23.51
N THR A 434 1.14 -6.13 -24.26
CA THR A 434 2.30 -5.34 -23.83
C THR A 434 1.83 -4.18 -22.96
N TYR A 435 1.50 -4.42 -21.69
CA TYR A 435 1.30 -3.32 -20.73
C TYR A 435 2.64 -2.80 -20.21
N LEU A 436 3.41 -2.20 -21.13
CA LEU A 436 4.77 -1.68 -20.95
C LEU A 436 5.71 -2.89 -20.48
N ARG A 437 6.84 -3.22 -21.19
CA ARG A 437 8.13 -4.13 -21.00
C ARG A 437 9.41 -3.86 -20.03
N LEU A 438 9.70 -4.65 -18.99
CA LEU A 438 10.98 -4.59 -18.22
C LEU A 438 11.49 -6.03 -18.05
N PRO A 439 12.80 -6.25 -18.01
CA PRO A 439 13.37 -7.59 -18.16
C PRO A 439 13.44 -8.33 -16.81
N ALA A 440 12.55 -9.31 -16.64
CA ALA A 440 12.47 -10.23 -15.48
C ALA A 440 13.79 -10.98 -15.15
N ARG A 441 14.78 -10.97 -16.06
CA ARG A 441 16.06 -11.69 -15.88
C ARG A 441 17.09 -10.98 -14.98
N ARG A 442 16.97 -9.68 -14.68
CA ARG A 442 17.87 -9.01 -13.71
C ARG A 442 17.39 -9.16 -12.27
N LEU A 443 16.07 -9.08 -12.02
CA LEU A 443 15.50 -9.20 -10.67
C LEU A 443 15.61 -10.62 -10.09
N ALA A 444 15.53 -11.67 -10.92
CA ALA A 444 15.81 -13.04 -10.48
C ALA A 444 17.29 -13.26 -10.10
N ALA A 445 18.21 -12.47 -10.67
CA ALA A 445 19.63 -12.50 -10.32
C ALA A 445 19.93 -11.62 -9.09
N GLU A 446 19.21 -10.53 -8.87
CA GLU A 446 19.35 -9.65 -7.70
C GLU A 446 18.67 -10.19 -6.44
N ALA A 447 17.54 -10.90 -6.57
CA ALA A 447 16.95 -11.67 -5.46
C ALA A 447 17.88 -12.76 -4.90
N SER A 448 18.96 -13.09 -5.62
CA SER A 448 20.00 -14.04 -5.20
C SER A 448 21.30 -13.40 -4.70
N ARG A 449 21.44 -12.06 -4.74
CA ARG A 449 22.68 -11.36 -4.35
C ARG A 449 22.38 -10.14 -3.49
N GLY A 450 22.66 -10.27 -2.20
CA GLY A 450 22.85 -9.11 -1.34
C GLY A 450 24.07 -8.28 -1.77
N ILE A 451 23.96 -6.96 -1.52
CA ILE A 451 25.00 -5.94 -1.33
C ILE A 451 24.92 -4.73 -2.29
N LYS A 452 24.65 -3.58 -1.65
CA LYS A 452 25.18 -2.20 -1.82
C LYS A 452 26.00 -1.89 -3.09
N HIS A 453 25.56 -0.91 -3.89
CA HIS A 453 26.14 0.45 -3.93
C HIS A 453 25.60 1.30 -5.10
N SER A 454 25.08 2.48 -4.75
CA SER A 454 25.20 3.81 -5.39
C SER A 454 25.85 3.94 -6.77
N GLY A 455 25.13 4.58 -7.71
CA GLY A 455 25.77 5.40 -8.77
C GLY A 455 25.03 5.50 -10.10
N LEU A 456 23.80 6.02 -10.16
CA LEU A 456 23.10 6.32 -11.43
C LEU A 456 22.04 7.45 -11.30
N TRP A 457 22.38 8.55 -10.62
CA TRP A 457 21.39 9.56 -10.18
C TRP A 457 21.09 10.73 -11.15
N LEU A 458 21.84 10.91 -12.25
CA LEU A 458 21.67 12.10 -13.11
C LEU A 458 20.74 11.89 -14.32
N ARG A 459 20.31 10.66 -14.60
CA ARG A 459 19.42 10.36 -15.74
C ARG A 459 17.94 10.32 -15.36
N ASP A 460 17.61 10.18 -14.07
CA ASP A 460 16.23 10.08 -13.57
C ASP A 460 15.54 11.43 -13.30
N LEU A 461 16.31 12.52 -13.22
CA LEU A 461 15.81 13.82 -12.75
C LEU A 461 14.99 14.60 -13.78
N TRP A 462 15.02 14.27 -15.09
CA TRP A 462 14.52 15.15 -16.16
C TRP A 462 13.52 14.54 -17.15
N GLY A 463 12.74 13.55 -16.70
CA GLY A 463 11.49 13.22 -17.38
C GLY A 463 11.51 11.88 -18.08
N VAL A 464 10.45 11.13 -17.79
CA VAL A 464 10.19 9.77 -18.23
C VAL A 464 11.20 8.80 -17.62
N ARG A 465 10.98 8.42 -16.35
CA ARG A 465 11.20 7.01 -15.97
C ARG A 465 10.52 6.24 -17.10
N GLU A 466 11.30 5.54 -17.93
CA GLU A 466 10.71 4.51 -18.79
C GLU A 466 9.94 3.63 -17.81
N VAL A 467 8.61 3.79 -17.85
CA VAL A 467 7.66 3.14 -16.96
C VAL A 467 8.11 1.70 -16.88
N ALA A 468 8.37 1.19 -15.68
CA ALA A 468 8.63 -0.21 -15.43
C ALA A 468 7.39 -1.03 -15.76
N LYS A 469 7.57 -2.29 -16.09
CA LYS A 469 6.86 -2.81 -17.21
C LYS A 469 6.65 -4.35 -17.01
N GLU A 470 5.43 -4.85 -17.10
CA GLU A 470 5.05 -6.23 -16.79
C GLU A 470 5.63 -7.26 -17.80
N PRO A 471 5.94 -8.49 -17.36
CA PRO A 471 6.56 -9.48 -18.23
C PRO A 471 5.54 -10.07 -19.21
N VAL A 472 5.62 -9.66 -20.48
CA VAL A 472 5.07 -10.46 -21.60
C VAL A 472 5.81 -11.78 -21.63
N GLN A 473 5.12 -12.89 -21.42
CA GLN A 473 5.76 -14.18 -21.56
C GLN A 473 5.93 -14.48 -23.04
N THR A 474 7.16 -14.75 -23.50
CA THR A 474 7.33 -15.43 -24.78
C THR A 474 6.73 -16.84 -24.69
N PRO A 475 6.36 -17.49 -25.82
CA PRO A 475 5.90 -18.88 -25.80
C PRO A 475 6.87 -19.83 -25.06
N ALA A 476 8.18 -19.60 -25.19
CA ALA A 476 9.19 -20.36 -24.46
C ALA A 476 9.17 -20.13 -22.94
N GLU A 477 8.92 -18.90 -22.48
CA GLU A 477 8.80 -18.57 -21.06
C GLU A 477 7.49 -19.08 -20.45
N LEU A 478 6.39 -19.02 -21.21
CA LEU A 478 5.13 -19.66 -20.82
C LEU A 478 5.36 -21.18 -20.64
N ARG A 479 6.07 -21.82 -21.57
CA ARG A 479 6.41 -23.25 -21.45
C ARG A 479 7.15 -23.56 -20.15
N LEU A 480 8.22 -22.81 -19.87
CA LEU A 480 9.01 -22.97 -18.65
C LEU A 480 8.14 -22.79 -17.39
N THR A 481 7.27 -21.79 -17.40
CA THR A 481 6.37 -21.48 -16.27
C THR A 481 5.35 -22.60 -16.04
N LEU A 482 4.80 -23.19 -17.10
CA LEU A 482 3.88 -24.32 -17.02
C LEU A 482 4.59 -25.59 -16.51
N ASP A 483 5.79 -25.88 -16.99
CA ASP A 483 6.61 -27.00 -16.49
C ASP A 483 6.89 -26.84 -14.97
N GLU A 484 7.20 -25.61 -14.56
CA GLU A 484 7.45 -25.22 -13.19
C GLU A 484 6.21 -25.31 -12.27
N LEU A 485 5.04 -24.90 -12.77
CA LEU A 485 3.76 -25.03 -12.08
C LEU A 485 3.38 -26.50 -11.90
N LEU A 486 3.56 -27.32 -12.95
CA LEU A 486 3.29 -28.75 -12.88
C LEU A 486 4.21 -29.45 -11.88
N ALA A 487 5.48 -29.04 -11.81
CA ALA A 487 6.41 -29.53 -10.80
C ALA A 487 5.93 -29.17 -9.38
N GLU A 488 5.43 -27.95 -9.14
CA GLU A 488 4.84 -27.58 -7.86
C GLU A 488 3.58 -28.39 -7.54
N CYS A 489 2.66 -28.55 -8.49
CA CYS A 489 1.46 -29.37 -8.32
C CYS A 489 1.83 -30.81 -7.92
N ARG A 490 2.85 -31.41 -8.55
CA ARG A 490 3.34 -32.75 -8.20
C ARG A 490 3.90 -32.81 -6.77
N LYS A 491 4.62 -31.78 -6.30
CA LYS A 491 5.17 -31.74 -4.93
C LYS A 491 4.08 -31.78 -3.85
N ILE A 492 2.87 -31.36 -4.16
CA ILE A 492 1.72 -31.35 -3.24
C ILE A 492 0.60 -32.31 -3.67
N ASP A 493 0.91 -33.24 -4.58
CA ASP A 493 -0.02 -34.25 -5.10
C ASP A 493 -1.32 -33.66 -5.72
N SER A 494 -1.23 -32.47 -6.31
CA SER A 494 -2.34 -31.80 -7.01
C SER A 494 -2.41 -32.19 -8.48
N LYS A 495 -3.63 -32.28 -9.00
CA LYS A 495 -3.89 -32.39 -10.43
C LYS A 495 -3.94 -30.98 -11.04
N LEU A 496 -3.34 -30.80 -12.22
CA LEU A 496 -3.37 -29.53 -12.96
C LEU A 496 -4.42 -29.58 -14.08
N LEU A 497 -5.23 -28.54 -14.17
CA LEU A 497 -6.19 -28.28 -15.24
C LEU A 497 -5.87 -26.93 -15.88
N LEU A 498 -5.86 -26.86 -17.22
CA LEU A 498 -5.67 -25.61 -17.93
C LEU A 498 -7.01 -25.10 -18.45
N ALA A 499 -7.34 -23.85 -18.14
CA ALA A 499 -8.48 -23.13 -18.69
C ALA A 499 -7.93 -21.97 -19.53
N VAL A 500 -8.22 -21.99 -20.82
CA VAL A 500 -7.52 -21.15 -21.80
C VAL A 500 -8.53 -20.26 -22.52
N GLU A 501 -8.18 -18.98 -22.59
CA GLU A 501 -8.97 -18.00 -23.30
C GLU A 501 -8.93 -18.23 -24.82
N ALA A 502 -10.06 -18.01 -25.50
CA ALA A 502 -10.13 -18.11 -26.95
C ALA A 502 -9.22 -17.11 -27.68
N ALA A 503 -8.94 -15.96 -27.05
CA ALA A 503 -8.11 -14.89 -27.60
C ALA A 503 -6.59 -15.12 -27.41
N LEU A 504 -6.17 -16.27 -26.86
CA LEU A 504 -4.75 -16.55 -26.67
C LEU A 504 -4.00 -16.55 -28.03
N PRO A 505 -2.85 -15.87 -28.15
CA PRO A 505 -2.14 -15.81 -29.43
C PRO A 505 -1.72 -17.20 -29.92
N PRO A 506 -1.62 -17.40 -31.25
CA PRO A 506 -1.31 -18.70 -31.83
C PRO A 506 -0.05 -19.36 -31.27
N GLY A 507 1.04 -18.61 -31.07
CA GLY A 507 2.30 -19.16 -30.54
C GLY A 507 2.18 -19.66 -29.10
N HIS A 508 1.44 -18.95 -28.24
CA HIS A 508 1.17 -19.39 -26.87
C HIS A 508 0.22 -20.57 -26.85
N TRP A 509 -0.79 -20.57 -27.73
CA TRP A 509 -1.73 -21.66 -27.89
C TRP A 509 -1.05 -22.97 -28.29
N GLU A 510 -0.13 -22.93 -29.26
CA GLU A 510 0.68 -24.09 -29.65
C GLU A 510 1.47 -24.66 -28.47
N VAL A 511 2.06 -23.79 -27.64
CA VAL A 511 2.78 -24.19 -26.43
C VAL A 511 1.85 -24.87 -25.43
N VAL A 512 0.67 -24.31 -25.18
CA VAL A 512 -0.32 -24.89 -24.26
C VAL A 512 -0.78 -26.26 -24.75
N GLN A 513 -1.07 -26.41 -26.05
CA GLN A 513 -1.45 -27.69 -26.64
C GLN A 513 -0.33 -28.73 -26.53
N ALA A 514 0.90 -28.37 -26.91
CA ALA A 514 2.05 -29.26 -26.84
C ALA A 514 2.37 -29.67 -25.40
N PHE A 515 2.27 -28.75 -24.44
CA PHE A 515 2.43 -29.02 -23.02
C PHE A 515 1.34 -29.95 -22.49
N ALA A 516 0.08 -29.67 -22.79
CA ALA A 516 -1.03 -30.51 -22.34
C ALA A 516 -0.95 -31.93 -22.92
N ALA A 517 -0.60 -32.07 -24.20
CA ALA A 517 -0.41 -33.37 -24.84
C ALA A 517 0.74 -34.16 -24.20
N ALA A 518 1.90 -33.52 -23.98
CA ALA A 518 3.08 -34.15 -23.37
C ALA A 518 2.83 -34.65 -21.95
N HIS A 519 1.91 -34.02 -21.21
CA HIS A 519 1.61 -34.36 -19.82
C HIS A 519 0.21 -34.96 -19.61
N GLN A 520 -0.51 -35.27 -20.69
CA GLN A 520 -1.88 -35.82 -20.68
C GLN A 520 -2.85 -34.97 -19.84
N LEU A 521 -2.69 -33.65 -19.88
CA LEU A 521 -3.52 -32.71 -19.14
C LEU A 521 -4.80 -32.41 -19.91
N ARG A 522 -5.85 -32.09 -19.16
CA ARG A 522 -7.10 -31.58 -19.73
C ARG A 522 -6.96 -30.08 -20.00
N VAL A 523 -7.54 -29.63 -21.10
CA VAL A 523 -7.64 -28.23 -21.48
C VAL A 523 -9.11 -27.89 -21.70
N VAL A 524 -9.59 -26.83 -21.05
CA VAL A 524 -10.91 -26.24 -21.29
C VAL A 524 -10.69 -24.95 -22.06
N GLN A 525 -11.31 -24.84 -23.23
CA GLN A 525 -11.18 -23.68 -24.14
C GLN A 525 -12.45 -22.84 -24.11
N GLY A 526 -12.38 -21.62 -24.66
CA GLY A 526 -13.57 -20.83 -24.97
C GLY A 526 -14.04 -19.91 -23.85
N PHE A 527 -13.18 -19.69 -22.86
CA PHE A 527 -13.33 -18.56 -21.96
C PHE A 527 -13.01 -17.27 -22.72
N ASP A 528 -13.76 -16.20 -22.44
CA ASP A 528 -13.57 -14.85 -22.99
C ASP A 528 -13.62 -13.89 -21.78
N LEU A 529 -12.46 -13.30 -21.44
CA LEU A 529 -12.30 -12.41 -20.29
C LEU A 529 -13.11 -11.14 -20.46
N ASP A 530 -13.04 -10.57 -21.67
CA ASP A 530 -13.67 -9.31 -22.03
C ASP A 530 -15.19 -9.42 -21.94
N LYS A 531 -15.76 -10.52 -22.44
CA LYS A 531 -17.20 -10.78 -22.36
C LYS A 531 -17.62 -11.43 -21.05
N ARG A 532 -16.65 -11.81 -20.21
CA ARG A 532 -16.84 -12.53 -18.94
C ARG A 532 -17.72 -13.77 -19.13
N THR A 533 -17.65 -14.38 -20.30
CA THR A 533 -18.37 -15.61 -20.60
C THR A 533 -17.46 -16.78 -20.30
N PHE A 534 -17.81 -17.50 -19.25
CA PHE A 534 -17.06 -18.66 -18.78
C PHE A 534 -17.81 -19.94 -19.20
N PRO A 535 -17.19 -20.90 -19.90
CA PRO A 535 -17.79 -22.23 -20.15
C PRO A 535 -17.76 -23.05 -18.84
N ILE A 536 -18.49 -22.55 -17.83
CA ILE A 536 -18.39 -22.99 -16.43
C ILE A 536 -18.88 -24.43 -16.26
N ASP A 537 -19.79 -24.87 -17.11
CA ASP A 537 -20.24 -26.26 -17.14
C ASP A 537 -19.14 -27.22 -17.62
N ASP A 538 -18.34 -26.82 -18.62
CA ASP A 538 -17.22 -27.62 -19.12
C ASP A 538 -16.07 -27.65 -18.12
N LEU A 539 -15.78 -26.50 -17.48
CA LEU A 539 -14.84 -26.45 -16.37
C LEU A 539 -15.30 -27.34 -15.22
N ALA A 540 -16.56 -27.25 -14.81
CA ALA A 540 -17.12 -28.08 -13.75
C ALA A 540 -17.04 -29.58 -14.09
N ALA A 541 -17.31 -29.97 -15.34
CA ALA A 541 -17.18 -31.35 -15.79
C ALA A 541 -15.72 -31.84 -15.76
N ALA A 542 -14.77 -30.99 -16.19
CA ALA A 542 -13.34 -31.31 -16.15
C ALA A 542 -12.82 -31.45 -14.72
N VAL A 543 -13.18 -30.52 -13.83
CA VAL A 543 -12.84 -30.56 -12.40
C VAL A 543 -13.46 -31.78 -11.72
N ALA A 544 -14.74 -32.07 -11.96
CA ALA A 544 -15.41 -33.25 -11.41
C ALA A 544 -14.72 -34.55 -11.84
N ALA A 545 -14.31 -34.67 -13.09
CA ALA A 545 -13.58 -35.84 -13.56
C ALA A 545 -12.20 -36.02 -12.90
N LEU A 546 -11.55 -34.91 -12.49
CA LEU A 546 -10.31 -34.94 -11.74
C LEU A 546 -10.53 -35.23 -10.25
N LEU A 547 -11.65 -34.81 -9.65
CA LEU A 547 -11.96 -35.06 -8.23
C LEU A 547 -12.59 -36.44 -7.97
N GLY A 548 -13.30 -37.01 -8.96
CA GLY A 548 -14.03 -38.27 -8.86
C GLY A 548 -13.17 -39.53 -9.06
N LYS A 549 -11.88 -39.36 -9.38
CA LYS A 549 -10.84 -40.40 -9.35
C LYS A 549 -9.86 -40.08 -8.23
#